data_AF-A0A9X8DWU4-F1
#
_entry.id   AF-A0A9X8DWU4-F1
#
_cell.length_a   1.000
_cell.length_b   1.000
_cell.length_c   1.000
_cell.angle_alpha   90.00
_cell.angle_beta   90.00
_cell.angle_gamma   90.00
#
_symmetry.space_group_name_H-M   'P 1'
#
loop_
_entity.id
_entity.type
_entity.pdbx_description
1 polymer ?
#
loop_
_entity_poly.entity_id
_entity_poly.type
_entity_poly.pdbx_seq_one_letter_code
_entity_poly.pdbx_strand_id
1 'polypeptide(L)'
;QKNKASINPAFDAKRQKLSASFVDKVELQSVTTLAWPTATYDPTTGASMSYVALCGKRLSTVWRYEHNYAGTDGLFTSRLDESPVATAVTGVYGWPTCSAWMLMETDAIVVGTSSGNVLMMRLTRQEGSGGRMALEAERVLRTPQLQPVYALHYSLSRVCVASGNTITVWPIGGDEGAPLTWQAHSHNISCLDVDHGDELGPLVSSCFHFPEATPKCFEVCLIGKVPKPELQYFNFSAPDNGTMFIPLSMFIAFGYVLAVSALDAMVVEAPIENLLQCAAASRIQTAIYVVRSLAGILA
;
A
#
# COMPACT_ATOMS: atom_id res chain seq x y z
N GLN A 1 1.28 -22.90 -49.64
CA GLN A 1 0.17 -22.05 -49.17
C GLN A 1 0.07 -22.22 -47.65
N LYS A 2 0.17 -21.13 -46.88
CA LYS A 2 0.10 -21.16 -45.41
C LYS A 2 -1.35 -21.38 -44.98
N ASN A 3 -1.60 -22.43 -44.18
CA ASN A 3 -2.87 -22.67 -43.50
C ASN A 3 -3.16 -21.54 -42.51
N LYS A 4 -4.02 -20.59 -42.89
CA LYS A 4 -4.71 -19.71 -41.93
C LYS A 4 -5.84 -20.53 -41.32
N ALA A 5 -5.63 -21.04 -40.11
CA ALA A 5 -6.73 -21.52 -39.29
C ALA A 5 -7.70 -20.35 -39.08
N SER A 6 -8.90 -20.43 -39.67
CA SER A 6 -9.96 -19.46 -39.45
C SER A 6 -10.50 -19.67 -38.04
N ILE A 7 -9.98 -18.90 -37.09
CA ILE A 7 -10.52 -18.88 -35.73
C ILE A 7 -11.96 -18.34 -35.82
N ASN A 8 -12.90 -19.08 -35.24
CA ASN A 8 -14.32 -18.77 -35.31
C ASN A 8 -14.61 -17.49 -34.48
N PRO A 9 -15.07 -16.40 -35.10
CA PRO A 9 -15.23 -15.10 -34.43
C PRO A 9 -16.20 -15.14 -33.24
N ALA A 10 -17.17 -16.07 -33.24
CA ALA A 10 -18.09 -16.26 -32.11
C ALA A 10 -17.38 -16.88 -30.88
N PHE A 11 -16.38 -17.73 -31.10
CA PHE A 11 -15.57 -18.31 -30.03
C PHE A 11 -14.64 -17.26 -29.40
N ASP A 12 -14.04 -16.40 -30.24
CA ASP A 12 -13.23 -15.26 -29.78
C ASP A 12 -14.05 -14.24 -28.99
N ALA A 13 -15.27 -13.91 -29.44
CA ALA A 13 -16.16 -13.00 -28.71
C ALA A 13 -16.55 -13.55 -27.33
N LYS A 14 -16.83 -14.86 -27.24
CA LYS A 14 -17.13 -15.52 -25.95
C LYS A 14 -15.92 -15.52 -25.02
N ARG A 15 -14.73 -15.80 -25.56
CA ARG A 15 -13.46 -15.75 -24.82
C ARG A 15 -13.17 -14.33 -24.32
N GLN A 16 -13.30 -13.32 -25.17
CA GLN A 16 -13.13 -11.92 -24.80
C GLN A 16 -14.10 -11.48 -23.69
N LYS A 17 -15.36 -11.90 -23.75
CA LYS A 17 -16.34 -11.61 -22.69
C LYS A 17 -15.98 -12.27 -21.36
N LEU A 18 -15.54 -13.52 -21.38
CA LEU A 18 -15.04 -14.24 -20.20
C LEU A 18 -13.78 -13.56 -19.64
N SER A 19 -12.83 -13.18 -20.50
CA SER A 19 -11.63 -12.44 -20.10
C SER A 19 -11.97 -11.07 -19.52
N ALA A 20 -12.91 -10.33 -20.11
CA ALA A 20 -13.35 -9.05 -19.57
C ALA A 20 -14.02 -9.19 -18.20
N SER A 21 -14.92 -10.18 -18.03
CA SER A 21 -15.53 -10.46 -16.74
C SER A 21 -14.52 -10.92 -15.68
N PHE A 22 -13.50 -11.68 -16.09
CA PHE A 22 -12.40 -12.08 -15.21
C PHE A 22 -11.57 -10.85 -14.80
N VAL A 23 -11.18 -10.00 -15.75
CA VAL A 23 -10.44 -8.75 -15.49
C VAL A 23 -11.23 -7.85 -14.55
N ASP A 24 -12.53 -7.66 -14.76
CA ASP A 24 -13.36 -6.86 -13.86
C ASP A 24 -13.39 -7.42 -12.43
N LYS A 25 -13.48 -8.75 -12.26
CA LYS A 25 -13.39 -9.39 -10.93
C LYS A 25 -12.02 -9.20 -10.31
N VAL A 26 -10.96 -9.39 -11.08
CA VAL A 26 -9.57 -9.21 -10.61
C VAL A 26 -9.31 -7.76 -10.23
N GLU A 27 -9.79 -6.78 -11.00
CA GLU A 27 -9.65 -5.36 -10.67
C GLU A 27 -10.43 -4.96 -9.41
N LEU A 28 -11.57 -5.61 -9.16
CA LEU A 28 -12.33 -5.43 -7.93
C LEU A 28 -11.58 -6.00 -6.71
N GLN A 29 -10.83 -7.09 -6.90
CA GLN A 29 -10.12 -7.82 -5.84
C GLN A 29 -8.66 -7.40 -5.68
N SER A 30 -8.08 -6.70 -6.65
CA SER A 30 -6.67 -6.33 -6.63
C SER A 30 -6.45 -5.22 -5.61
N VAL A 31 -5.76 -5.54 -4.53
CA VAL A 31 -5.25 -4.57 -3.55
C VAL A 31 -4.00 -3.92 -4.11
N THR A 32 -3.97 -2.60 -4.18
CA THR A 32 -2.84 -1.81 -4.69
C THR A 32 -2.01 -1.21 -3.57
N THR A 33 -2.63 -0.91 -2.43
CA THR A 33 -1.95 -0.36 -1.25
C THR A 33 -2.66 -0.82 0.02
N LEU A 34 -1.87 -0.96 1.10
CA LEU A 34 -2.31 -1.36 2.42
C LEU A 34 -1.89 -0.27 3.41
N ALA A 35 -2.77 0.07 4.35
CA ALA A 35 -2.44 0.92 5.48
C ALA A 35 -2.91 0.25 6.77
N TRP A 36 -2.05 0.22 7.78
CA TRP A 36 -2.31 -0.40 9.07
C TRP A 36 -1.97 0.62 10.18
N PRO A 37 -2.94 1.05 11.01
CA PRO A 37 -2.70 1.98 12.10
C PRO A 37 -2.20 1.24 13.33
N THR A 38 -1.74 1.99 14.32
CA THR A 38 -1.40 1.45 15.63
C THR A 38 -2.61 0.76 16.27
N ALA A 39 -2.37 -0.34 16.98
CA ALA A 39 -3.41 -1.03 17.72
C ALA A 39 -3.92 -0.17 18.89
N THR A 40 -5.24 -0.12 19.06
CA THR A 40 -5.92 0.45 20.22
C THR A 40 -6.20 -0.64 21.24
N TYR A 41 -5.87 -0.37 22.50
CA TYR A 41 -6.19 -1.27 23.61
C TYR A 41 -7.56 -0.92 24.19
N ASP A 42 -8.44 -1.91 24.29
CA ASP A 42 -9.72 -1.76 24.98
C ASP A 42 -9.59 -2.30 26.42
N PRO A 43 -9.63 -1.43 27.45
CA PRO A 43 -9.48 -1.84 28.84
C PRO A 43 -10.67 -2.68 29.36
N THR A 44 -11.81 -2.66 28.68
CA THR A 44 -13.01 -3.40 29.12
C THR A 44 -12.98 -4.86 28.69
N THR A 45 -12.47 -5.13 27.50
CA THR A 45 -12.34 -6.49 26.95
C THR A 45 -10.94 -7.07 27.15
N GLY A 46 -9.95 -6.22 27.42
CA GLY A 46 -8.54 -6.61 27.49
C GLY A 46 -7.91 -6.92 26.12
N ALA A 47 -8.66 -6.71 25.04
CA ALA A 47 -8.23 -6.99 23.68
C ALA A 47 -7.52 -5.78 23.05
N SER A 48 -6.54 -6.06 22.20
CA SER A 48 -5.90 -5.04 21.36
C SER A 48 -6.44 -5.16 19.94
N MET A 49 -6.93 -4.06 19.38
CA MET A 49 -7.65 -4.04 18.10
C MET A 49 -6.99 -3.06 17.13
N SER A 50 -7.04 -3.35 15.83
CA SER A 50 -6.60 -2.41 14.79
C SER A 50 -7.46 -2.52 13.54
N TYR A 51 -7.52 -1.46 12.74
CA TYR A 51 -8.27 -1.44 11.48
C TYR A 51 -7.33 -1.48 10.29
N VAL A 52 -7.32 -2.57 9.52
CA VAL A 52 -6.48 -2.68 8.33
C VAL A 52 -7.26 -2.17 7.12
N ALA A 53 -6.72 -1.17 6.43
CA ALA A 53 -7.28 -0.70 5.16
C ALA A 53 -6.58 -1.38 4.00
N LEU A 54 -7.38 -2.05 3.16
CA LEU A 54 -6.95 -2.62 1.88
C LEU A 54 -7.58 -1.80 0.77
N CYS A 55 -6.78 -0.98 0.10
CA CYS A 55 -7.23 -0.16 -1.00
C CYS A 55 -6.95 -0.88 -2.31
N GLY A 56 -8.00 -1.23 -3.05
CA GLY A 56 -7.89 -1.78 -4.38
C GLY A 56 -8.22 -0.76 -5.46
N LYS A 57 -8.02 -1.16 -6.73
CA LYS A 57 -8.19 -0.25 -7.88
C LYS A 57 -9.55 0.44 -7.94
N ARG A 58 -10.63 -0.27 -7.61
CA ARG A 58 -12.01 0.26 -7.65
C ARG A 58 -12.64 0.44 -6.28
N LEU A 59 -12.22 -0.36 -5.30
CA LEU A 59 -12.87 -0.52 -4.02
C LEU A 59 -11.81 -0.54 -2.92
N SER A 60 -12.04 0.25 -1.88
CA SER A 60 -11.25 0.21 -0.65
C SER A 60 -12.09 -0.41 0.46
N THR A 61 -11.48 -1.29 1.25
CA THR A 61 -12.13 -2.01 2.34
C THR A 61 -11.37 -1.84 3.63
N VAL A 62 -12.07 -1.77 4.75
CA VAL A 62 -11.48 -1.70 6.08
C VAL A 62 -11.89 -2.94 6.84
N TRP A 63 -10.90 -3.62 7.41
CA TRP A 63 -11.04 -4.87 8.12
C TRP A 63 -10.62 -4.66 9.56
N ARG A 64 -11.30 -5.32 10.49
CA ARG A 64 -10.90 -5.30 11.90
C ARG A 64 -10.00 -6.49 12.16
N TYR A 65 -8.87 -6.20 12.78
CA TYR A 65 -7.85 -7.16 13.17
C TYR A 65 -7.70 -7.13 14.69
N GLU A 66 -7.92 -8.27 15.32
CA GLU A 66 -7.79 -8.49 16.75
C GLU A 66 -6.41 -9.12 17.03
N HIS A 67 -5.65 -8.46 17.90
CA HIS A 67 -4.34 -8.88 18.35
C HIS A 67 -4.49 -9.70 19.63
N ASN A 68 -3.86 -10.88 19.65
CA ASN A 68 -3.68 -11.71 20.85
C ASN A 68 -4.98 -12.02 21.62
N TYR A 69 -5.98 -12.54 20.94
CA TYR A 69 -7.16 -13.11 21.57
C TYR A 69 -6.78 -14.40 22.30
N ALA A 70 -6.96 -14.44 23.63
CA ALA A 70 -6.91 -15.69 24.38
C ALA A 70 -8.20 -16.48 24.09
N GLY A 71 -8.10 -17.49 23.24
CA GLY A 71 -9.23 -18.40 23.00
C GLY A 71 -9.62 -19.16 24.28
N THR A 72 -10.76 -19.86 24.25
CA THR A 72 -11.20 -20.78 25.32
C THR A 72 -10.14 -21.81 25.70
N ASP A 73 -9.17 -22.03 24.82
CA ASP A 73 -8.14 -23.06 24.90
C ASP A 73 -6.79 -22.50 25.42
N GLY A 74 -6.73 -21.22 25.80
CA GLY A 74 -5.52 -20.58 26.33
C GLY A 74 -4.43 -20.27 25.30
N LEU A 75 -4.67 -20.52 24.01
CA LEU A 75 -3.79 -20.07 22.93
C LEU A 75 -4.10 -18.62 22.54
N PHE A 76 -3.05 -17.81 22.44
CA PHE A 76 -3.11 -16.49 21.83
C PHE A 76 -3.21 -16.64 20.32
N THR A 77 -4.34 -16.21 19.75
CA THR A 77 -4.55 -16.20 18.30
C THR A 77 -4.87 -14.77 17.87
N SER A 78 -4.24 -14.31 16.79
CA SER A 78 -4.65 -13.06 16.16
C SER A 78 -5.63 -13.39 15.04
N ARG A 79 -6.69 -12.58 14.90
CA ARG A 79 -7.78 -12.85 13.97
C ARG A 79 -8.12 -11.62 13.15
N LEU A 80 -8.22 -11.81 11.84
CA LEU A 80 -8.88 -10.87 10.95
C LEU A 80 -10.37 -11.27 10.85
N ASP A 81 -11.28 -10.30 10.90
CA ASP A 81 -12.70 -10.56 10.68
C ASP A 81 -12.97 -11.21 9.30
N GLU A 82 -14.03 -12.01 9.22
CA GLU A 82 -14.42 -12.73 7.99
C GLU A 82 -15.01 -11.82 6.91
N SER A 83 -15.43 -10.61 7.29
CA SER A 83 -16.02 -9.62 6.39
C SER A 83 -15.49 -8.23 6.70
N PRO A 84 -15.37 -7.35 5.69
CA PRO A 84 -14.94 -5.97 5.92
C PRO A 84 -15.97 -5.23 6.77
N VAL A 85 -15.47 -4.40 7.68
CA VAL A 85 -16.29 -3.57 8.57
C VAL A 85 -16.85 -2.37 7.82
N ALA A 86 -16.09 -1.85 6.85
CA ALA A 86 -16.52 -0.76 5.98
C ALA A 86 -15.95 -0.93 4.57
N THR A 87 -16.61 -0.30 3.60
CA THR A 87 -16.22 -0.33 2.19
C THR A 87 -16.50 1.02 1.55
N ALA A 88 -15.60 1.47 0.68
CA ALA A 88 -15.73 2.71 -0.08
C ALA A 88 -15.39 2.50 -1.55
N VAL A 89 -16.12 3.19 -2.42
CA VAL A 89 -15.87 3.18 -3.88
C VAL A 89 -14.86 4.28 -4.21
N THR A 90 -13.60 3.90 -4.35
CA THR A 90 -12.48 4.84 -4.60
C THR A 90 -12.15 4.99 -6.07
N GLY A 91 -12.51 4.02 -6.92
CA GLY A 91 -12.13 4.01 -8.35
C GLY A 91 -12.63 5.18 -9.18
N VAL A 92 -13.67 5.89 -8.74
CA VAL A 92 -14.18 7.11 -9.42
C VAL A 92 -13.13 8.23 -9.42
N TYR A 93 -12.20 8.20 -8.46
CA TYR A 93 -11.15 9.20 -8.30
C TYR A 93 -9.80 8.76 -8.85
N GLY A 94 -9.76 7.71 -9.68
CA GLY A 94 -8.53 7.03 -10.10
C GLY A 94 -8.18 5.86 -9.19
N TRP A 95 -7.29 4.97 -9.64
CA TRP A 95 -6.90 3.84 -8.80
C TRP A 95 -5.99 4.33 -7.65
N PRO A 96 -6.22 3.86 -6.40
CA PRO A 96 -5.34 4.11 -5.27
C PRO A 96 -3.90 3.68 -5.55
N THR A 97 -2.94 4.56 -5.25
CA THR A 97 -1.50 4.33 -5.42
C THR A 97 -0.77 4.27 -4.09
N CYS A 98 -1.25 5.00 -3.09
CA CYS A 98 -0.73 4.98 -1.73
C CYS A 98 -1.83 5.31 -0.72
N SER A 99 -1.66 4.89 0.53
CA SER A 99 -2.63 5.10 1.60
C SER A 99 -1.92 5.19 2.94
N ALA A 100 -2.40 6.04 3.83
CA ALA A 100 -1.90 6.13 5.20
C ALA A 100 -3.03 6.45 6.16
N TRP A 101 -3.00 5.83 7.33
CA TRP A 101 -3.81 6.26 8.45
C TRP A 101 -3.24 7.54 9.03
N MET A 102 -4.13 8.34 9.61
CA MET A 102 -3.75 9.51 10.37
C MET A 102 -2.94 9.08 11.59
N LEU A 103 -1.82 9.74 11.82
CA LEU A 103 -0.98 9.45 12.97
C LEU A 103 -1.76 9.67 14.27
N MET A 104 -1.70 8.70 15.18
CA MET A 104 -2.42 8.64 16.47
C MET A 104 -3.95 8.52 16.40
N GLU A 105 -4.57 8.58 15.23
CA GLU A 105 -6.01 8.33 15.04
C GLU A 105 -6.25 6.99 14.35
N THR A 106 -7.41 6.37 14.60
CA THR A 106 -7.78 5.06 14.02
C THR A 106 -9.01 5.10 13.13
N ASP A 107 -9.63 6.27 13.01
CA ASP A 107 -10.83 6.50 12.21
C ASP A 107 -10.56 7.34 10.95
N ALA A 108 -9.43 8.02 10.85
CA ALA A 108 -9.11 8.85 9.68
C ALA A 108 -8.02 8.22 8.79
N ILE A 109 -8.31 8.11 7.49
CA ILE A 109 -7.41 7.57 6.48
C ILE A 109 -7.33 8.50 5.27
N VAL A 110 -6.14 8.64 4.71
CA VAL A 110 -5.93 9.35 3.44
C VAL A 110 -5.49 8.38 2.35
N VAL A 111 -6.02 8.57 1.13
CA VAL A 111 -5.72 7.74 -0.04
C VAL A 111 -5.30 8.62 -1.21
N GLY A 112 -4.08 8.41 -1.70
CA GLY A 112 -3.57 9.02 -2.92
C GLY A 112 -3.93 8.18 -4.13
N THR A 113 -4.19 8.84 -5.25
CA THR A 113 -4.64 8.18 -6.49
C THR A 113 -3.71 8.48 -7.67
N SER A 114 -3.81 7.65 -8.69
CA SER A 114 -3.09 7.81 -9.96
C SER A 114 -3.48 9.04 -10.77
N SER A 115 -4.66 9.61 -10.54
CA SER A 115 -5.11 10.83 -11.23
C SER A 115 -4.86 12.11 -10.41
N GLY A 116 -4.05 12.04 -9.35
CA GLY A 116 -3.69 13.20 -8.53
C GLY A 116 -4.77 13.64 -7.54
N ASN A 117 -5.78 12.81 -7.29
CA ASN A 117 -6.72 13.05 -6.18
C ASN A 117 -6.16 12.47 -4.88
N VAL A 118 -6.41 13.18 -3.79
CA VAL A 118 -6.09 12.75 -2.43
C VAL A 118 -7.40 12.74 -1.65
N LEU A 119 -7.87 11.55 -1.33
CA LEU A 119 -9.14 11.30 -0.65
C LEU A 119 -8.88 11.30 0.85
N MET A 120 -9.43 12.27 1.56
CA MET A 120 -9.50 12.24 3.01
C MET A 120 -10.79 11.53 3.40
N MET A 121 -10.66 10.40 4.07
CA MET A 121 -11.77 9.52 4.37
C MET A 121 -11.83 9.28 5.87
N ARG A 122 -13.06 9.16 6.40
CA ARG A 122 -13.29 8.86 7.81
C ARG A 122 -14.17 7.64 7.96
N LEU A 123 -13.82 6.84 8.96
CA LEU A 123 -14.53 5.66 9.41
C LEU A 123 -15.53 6.10 10.47
N THR A 124 -16.78 6.29 10.06
CA THR A 124 -17.85 6.74 10.95
C THR A 124 -18.76 5.59 11.34
N ARG A 125 -19.28 5.61 12.56
CA ARG A 125 -20.29 4.66 13.00
C ARG A 125 -21.66 5.15 12.56
N GLN A 126 -22.37 4.37 11.74
CA GLN A 126 -23.70 4.77 11.27
C GLN A 126 -24.75 4.61 12.40
N GLU A 127 -25.41 5.70 12.76
CA GLU A 127 -26.52 5.69 13.71
C GLU A 127 -27.70 4.84 13.19
N GLY A 128 -28.33 4.05 14.06
CA GLY A 128 -29.46 3.17 13.71
C GLY A 128 -29.13 1.86 12.98
N SER A 129 -27.87 1.62 12.61
CA SER A 129 -27.43 0.45 11.83
C SER A 129 -26.99 -0.77 12.66
N GLY A 130 -27.21 -0.76 13.98
CA GLY A 130 -26.64 -1.76 14.90
C GLY A 130 -25.12 -1.62 15.08
N GLY A 131 -24.54 -0.48 14.69
CA GLY A 131 -23.11 -0.20 14.84
C GLY A 131 -22.24 -0.62 13.66
N ARG A 132 -22.80 -0.70 12.44
CA ARG A 132 -21.99 -0.81 11.23
C ARG A 132 -21.16 0.45 11.04
N MET A 133 -19.93 0.26 10.54
CA MET A 133 -19.06 1.37 10.18
C MET A 133 -19.25 1.69 8.69
N ALA A 134 -19.11 2.95 8.34
CA ALA A 134 -19.04 3.41 6.96
C ALA A 134 -17.70 4.12 6.75
N LEU A 135 -17.13 3.93 5.56
CA LEU A 135 -15.93 4.64 5.15
C LEU A 135 -16.33 5.61 4.06
N GLU A 136 -16.29 6.91 4.36
CA GLU A 136 -16.77 7.96 3.47
C GLU A 136 -15.65 8.96 3.21
N ALA A 137 -15.57 9.46 1.96
CA ALA A 137 -14.64 10.53 1.61
C ALA A 137 -15.23 11.87 2.06
N GLU A 138 -14.72 12.41 3.15
CA GLU A 138 -15.14 13.73 3.69
C GLU A 138 -14.66 14.86 2.78
N ARG A 139 -13.44 14.72 2.22
CA ARG A 139 -12.82 15.75 1.39
C ARG A 139 -11.97 15.12 0.29
N VAL A 140 -11.94 15.77 -0.86
CA VAL A 140 -11.06 15.41 -1.98
C VAL A 140 -10.15 16.57 -2.31
N LEU A 141 -8.86 16.42 -2.03
CA LEU A 141 -7.83 17.38 -2.42
C LEU A 141 -7.27 17.00 -3.80
N ARG A 142 -6.78 17.98 -4.54
CA ARG A 142 -6.18 17.76 -5.87
C ARG A 142 -4.76 18.26 -5.88
N THR A 143 -3.84 17.40 -6.33
CA THR A 143 -2.45 17.79 -6.49
C THR A 143 -2.31 18.83 -7.60
N PRO A 144 -1.35 19.76 -7.45
CA PRO A 144 -0.97 20.63 -8.54
C PRO A 144 -0.57 19.80 -9.77
N GLN A 145 -0.97 20.25 -10.96
CA GLN A 145 -0.71 19.56 -12.24
C GLN A 145 -1.36 18.18 -12.42
N LEU A 146 -2.20 17.72 -11.49
CA LEU A 146 -2.93 16.43 -11.57
C LEU A 146 -2.01 15.22 -11.81
N GLN A 147 -0.78 15.29 -11.28
CA GLN A 147 0.15 14.19 -11.37
C GLN A 147 -0.22 13.07 -10.38
N PRO A 148 0.15 11.80 -10.66
CA PRO A 148 -0.05 10.71 -9.73
C PRO A 148 0.52 11.00 -8.36
N VAL A 149 -0.17 10.54 -7.32
CA VAL A 149 0.35 10.61 -5.95
C VAL A 149 1.23 9.39 -5.69
N TYR A 150 2.49 9.60 -5.31
CA TYR A 150 3.43 8.50 -5.09
C TYR A 150 3.59 8.15 -3.61
N ALA A 151 3.61 9.16 -2.75
CA ALA A 151 3.73 8.99 -1.31
C ALA A 151 2.92 10.08 -0.60
N LEU A 152 2.46 9.77 0.60
CA LEU A 152 1.70 10.71 1.42
C LEU A 152 1.96 10.42 2.90
N HIS A 153 1.72 11.43 3.72
CA HIS A 153 1.76 11.34 5.18
C HIS A 153 0.61 12.15 5.75
N TYR A 154 -0.04 11.61 6.78
CA TYR A 154 -1.21 12.22 7.41
C TYR A 154 -1.00 12.39 8.91
N SER A 155 -1.02 13.62 9.39
CA SER A 155 -0.98 13.98 10.81
C SER A 155 -2.20 14.80 11.23
N LEU A 156 -2.27 15.11 12.52
CA LEU A 156 -3.29 15.96 13.17
C LEU A 156 -3.43 17.34 12.54
N SER A 157 -2.32 17.93 12.11
CA SER A 157 -2.25 19.32 11.65
C SER A 157 -2.01 19.48 10.15
N ARG A 158 -1.66 18.41 9.42
CA ARG A 158 -1.28 18.51 8.00
C ARG A 158 -1.39 17.18 7.24
N VAL A 159 -1.64 17.29 5.94
CA VAL A 159 -1.44 16.21 4.97
C VAL A 159 -0.31 16.63 4.03
N CYS A 160 0.73 15.80 3.97
CA CYS A 160 1.87 16.00 3.09
C CYS A 160 1.77 15.01 1.94
N VAL A 161 1.93 15.47 0.71
CA VAL A 161 1.73 14.65 -0.49
C VAL A 161 2.87 14.89 -1.45
N ALA A 162 3.47 13.80 -1.91
CA ALA A 162 4.44 13.79 -2.99
C ALA A 162 3.75 13.44 -4.31
N SER A 163 3.80 14.37 -5.26
CA SER A 163 3.22 14.21 -6.59
C SER A 163 4.23 14.64 -7.65
N GLY A 164 4.63 13.66 -8.47
CA GLY A 164 5.83 13.77 -9.31
C GLY A 164 7.02 14.27 -8.53
N ASN A 165 7.59 15.40 -8.93
CA ASN A 165 8.76 16.01 -8.31
C ASN A 165 8.44 17.13 -7.30
N THR A 166 7.16 17.31 -6.97
CA THR A 166 6.68 18.36 -6.08
C THR A 166 6.13 17.78 -4.78
N ILE A 167 6.29 18.54 -3.70
CA ILE A 167 5.64 18.26 -2.42
C ILE A 167 4.60 19.35 -2.21
N THR A 168 3.39 18.92 -1.84
CA THR A 168 2.33 19.81 -1.39
C THR A 168 1.91 19.45 0.01
N VAL A 169 1.81 20.47 0.87
CA VAL A 169 1.37 20.34 2.26
C VAL A 169 0.09 21.14 2.44
N TRP A 170 -0.98 20.45 2.82
CA TRP A 170 -2.23 21.05 3.23
C TRP A 170 -2.27 21.13 4.75
N PRO A 171 -2.46 22.32 5.35
CA PRO A 171 -2.80 22.41 6.76
C PRO A 171 -4.21 21.85 6.98
N ILE A 172 -4.38 21.09 8.06
CA ILE A 172 -5.64 20.47 8.47
C ILE A 172 -5.90 20.88 9.91
N GLY A 173 -7.13 21.26 10.22
CA GLY A 173 -7.54 21.72 11.55
C GLY A 173 -8.16 23.11 11.53
N GLY A 174 -8.16 23.78 12.68
CA GLY A 174 -8.94 25.02 12.92
C GLY A 174 -8.50 26.25 12.13
N ASP A 175 -7.30 26.25 11.55
CA ASP A 175 -6.78 27.37 10.75
C ASP A 175 -6.38 26.83 9.36
N GLU A 176 -7.39 26.53 8.54
CA GLU A 176 -7.21 26.04 7.16
C GLU A 176 -6.55 27.12 6.28
N GLY A 177 -5.22 27.23 6.36
CA GLY A 177 -4.42 28.05 5.47
C GLY A 177 -4.38 27.52 4.03
N ALA A 178 -3.83 28.34 3.13
CA ALA A 178 -3.58 27.92 1.76
C ALA A 178 -2.55 26.76 1.71
N PRO A 179 -2.68 25.80 0.77
CA PRO A 179 -1.69 24.76 0.61
C PRO A 179 -0.34 25.34 0.19
N LEU A 180 0.73 24.80 0.77
CA LEU A 180 2.09 25.15 0.39
C LEU A 180 2.61 24.10 -0.61
N THR A 181 2.98 24.52 -1.81
CA THR A 181 3.58 23.65 -2.83
C THR A 181 4.94 24.19 -3.26
N TRP A 182 5.91 23.29 -3.38
CA TRP A 182 7.21 23.58 -3.95
C TRP A 182 7.76 22.37 -4.70
N GLN A 183 8.74 22.61 -5.57
CA GLN A 183 9.50 21.56 -6.22
C GLN A 183 10.58 21.09 -5.24
N ALA A 184 10.55 19.81 -4.87
CA ALA A 184 11.47 19.24 -3.89
C ALA A 184 12.64 18.51 -4.55
N HIS A 185 12.41 17.93 -5.75
CA HIS A 185 13.40 17.14 -6.46
C HIS A 185 13.43 17.49 -7.95
N SER A 186 14.49 17.09 -8.63
CA SER A 186 14.59 17.19 -10.09
C SER A 186 13.71 16.15 -10.80
N HIS A 187 13.57 14.97 -10.21
CA HIS A 187 12.81 13.82 -10.72
C HIS A 187 11.68 13.41 -9.76
N ASN A 188 10.91 12.38 -10.14
CA ASN A 188 9.76 11.92 -9.37
C ASN A 188 10.16 11.38 -8.00
N ILE A 189 9.52 11.92 -6.97
CA ILE A 189 9.67 11.50 -5.59
C ILE A 189 9.19 10.06 -5.45
N SER A 190 9.97 9.25 -4.77
CA SER A 190 9.73 7.82 -4.59
C SER A 190 9.20 7.51 -3.20
N CYS A 191 9.65 8.25 -2.17
CA CYS A 191 9.13 8.15 -0.83
C CYS A 191 9.10 9.51 -0.13
N LEU A 192 8.21 9.59 0.85
CA LEU A 192 8.04 10.74 1.73
C LEU A 192 7.82 10.17 3.14
N ASP A 193 8.59 10.68 4.08
CA ASP A 193 8.46 10.36 5.50
C ASP A 193 8.60 11.66 6.32
N VAL A 194 8.14 11.63 7.56
CA VAL A 194 8.16 12.79 8.45
C VAL A 194 8.88 12.38 9.71
N ASP A 195 9.75 13.21 10.26
CA ASP A 195 10.29 12.94 11.58
C ASP A 195 9.20 13.18 12.64
N HIS A 196 8.91 12.16 13.43
CA HIS A 196 7.78 12.12 14.36
C HIS A 196 8.10 12.75 15.73
N GLY A 197 9.32 13.29 15.90
CA GLY A 197 9.77 13.91 17.15
C GLY A 197 8.97 15.13 17.59
N ASP A 198 8.34 15.86 16.64
CA ASP A 198 7.46 17.00 16.87
C ASP A 198 6.37 17.07 15.76
N GLU A 199 5.17 17.61 16.04
CA GLU A 199 4.10 17.79 15.03
C GLU A 199 4.54 18.58 13.77
N LEU A 200 5.59 19.38 13.92
CA LEU A 200 6.24 20.20 12.89
C LEU A 200 7.62 19.64 12.45
N GLY A 201 7.92 18.39 12.79
CA GLY A 201 9.18 17.73 12.49
C GLY A 201 9.54 17.80 11.00
N PRO A 202 10.84 17.74 10.68
CA PRO A 202 11.31 17.86 9.30
C PRO A 202 10.69 16.79 8.41
N LEU A 203 10.24 17.20 7.22
CA LEU A 203 9.85 16.25 6.17
C LEU A 203 11.13 15.72 5.53
N VAL A 204 11.21 14.40 5.39
CA VAL A 204 12.27 13.71 4.65
C VAL A 204 11.65 13.17 3.37
N SER A 205 12.16 13.60 2.23
CA SER A 205 11.73 13.05 0.94
C SER A 205 12.91 12.49 0.20
N SER A 206 12.69 11.39 -0.53
CA SER A 206 13.71 10.85 -1.41
C SER A 206 13.21 10.59 -2.82
N CYS A 207 14.10 10.81 -3.78
CA CYS A 207 13.89 10.50 -5.18
C CYS A 207 14.88 9.41 -5.60
N PHE A 208 14.37 8.31 -6.13
CA PHE A 208 15.14 7.26 -6.76
C PHE A 208 15.13 7.42 -8.29
N HIS A 209 16.32 7.43 -8.88
CA HIS A 209 16.48 7.44 -10.34
C HIS A 209 17.62 6.52 -10.75
N PHE A 210 17.47 5.85 -11.90
CA PHE A 210 18.55 5.09 -12.52
C PHE A 210 19.45 6.06 -13.29
N PRO A 211 20.69 6.27 -12.85
CA PRO A 211 21.52 7.25 -13.51
C PRO A 211 22.10 6.70 -14.82
N GLU A 212 21.98 7.47 -15.90
CA GLU A 212 22.75 7.22 -17.13
C GLU A 212 24.22 7.67 -17.01
N ALA A 213 24.54 8.59 -16.08
CA ALA A 213 25.87 9.23 -16.02
C ALA A 213 26.38 9.63 -14.61
N THR A 214 25.64 9.41 -13.53
CA THR A 214 26.05 9.77 -12.14
C THR A 214 26.00 8.56 -11.21
N PRO A 215 26.78 8.49 -10.12
CA PRO A 215 26.73 7.34 -9.20
C PRO A 215 25.60 7.45 -8.15
N LYS A 216 24.85 8.55 -8.13
CA LYS A 216 23.83 8.81 -7.09
C LYS A 216 22.47 8.33 -7.55
N CYS A 217 21.96 7.31 -6.87
CA CYS A 217 20.61 6.81 -7.10
C CYS A 217 19.56 7.48 -6.20
N PHE A 218 19.97 8.22 -5.16
CA PHE A 218 19.07 8.83 -4.18
C PHE A 218 19.37 10.33 -3.98
N GLU A 219 18.35 11.18 -4.14
CA GLU A 219 18.36 12.57 -3.67
C GLU A 219 17.52 12.63 -2.39
N VAL A 220 18.06 13.17 -1.28
CA VAL A 220 17.34 13.33 -0.01
C VAL A 220 17.18 14.82 0.30
N CYS A 221 15.94 15.26 0.50
CA CYS A 221 15.61 16.63 0.87
C CYS A 221 14.97 16.65 2.26
N LEU A 222 15.57 17.42 3.17
CA LEU A 222 15.02 17.74 4.50
C LEU A 222 14.32 19.10 4.46
N ILE A 223 13.10 19.16 4.99
CA ILE A 223 12.26 20.35 4.94
C ILE A 223 11.78 20.67 6.34
N GLY A 224 12.41 21.69 6.94
CA GLY A 224 12.19 22.15 8.31
C GLY A 224 13.45 22.87 8.78
N LYS A 225 13.34 23.86 9.67
CA LYS A 225 14.51 24.49 10.29
C LYS A 225 15.11 23.49 11.29
N VAL A 226 15.90 22.53 10.81
CA VAL A 226 16.75 21.73 11.70
C VAL A 226 17.79 22.69 12.29
N PRO A 227 17.86 22.86 13.62
CA PRO A 227 18.91 23.64 14.24
C PRO A 227 20.29 23.15 13.75
N LYS A 228 21.18 24.09 13.36
CA LYS A 228 22.55 23.77 12.93
C LYS A 228 23.30 22.74 13.80
N PRO A 229 23.18 22.74 15.15
CA PRO A 229 23.84 21.71 15.96
C PRO A 229 23.26 20.30 15.80
N GLU A 230 22.02 20.15 15.33
CA GLU A 230 21.38 18.84 15.14
C GLU A 230 21.68 18.26 13.74
N LEU A 231 22.03 19.11 12.78
CA LEU A 231 22.38 18.71 11.42
C LEU A 231 23.56 17.71 11.39
N GLN A 232 24.43 17.74 12.40
CA GLN A 232 25.57 16.82 12.53
C GLN A 232 25.14 15.37 12.80
N TYR A 233 23.92 15.14 13.29
CA TYR A 233 23.38 13.80 13.53
C TYR A 233 22.75 13.18 12.27
N PHE A 234 22.52 13.98 11.22
CA PHE A 234 21.99 13.50 9.95
C PHE A 234 23.11 13.04 9.02
N ASN A 235 23.10 11.75 8.68
CA ASN A 235 24.03 11.19 7.71
C ASN A 235 23.46 11.28 6.28
N PHE A 236 23.69 12.40 5.60
CA PHE A 236 23.26 12.60 4.21
C PHE A 236 23.94 11.66 3.20
N SER A 237 25.05 11.03 3.59
CA SER A 237 25.76 10.03 2.77
C SER A 237 25.27 8.59 3.02
N ALA A 238 24.35 8.39 3.98
CA ALA A 238 23.78 7.07 4.24
C ALA A 238 23.10 6.44 3.00
N PRO A 239 22.33 7.18 2.17
CA PRO A 239 21.78 6.64 0.93
C PRO A 239 22.88 6.20 -0.04
N ASP A 240 23.95 6.97 -0.20
CA ASP A 240 25.07 6.64 -1.10
C ASP A 240 25.75 5.31 -0.66
N ASN A 241 25.88 5.08 0.65
CA ASN A 241 26.45 3.83 1.19
C ASN A 241 25.50 2.62 1.03
N GLY A 242 24.19 2.84 1.13
CA GLY A 242 23.16 1.80 0.96
C GLY A 242 22.75 1.55 -0.50
N THR A 243 23.16 2.41 -1.42
CA THR A 243 22.67 2.45 -2.81
C THR A 243 22.85 1.14 -3.57
N MET A 244 23.85 0.32 -3.24
CA MET A 244 24.00 -0.99 -3.87
C MET A 244 23.06 -2.04 -3.26
N PHE A 245 22.93 -2.03 -1.94
CA PHE A 245 22.19 -3.04 -1.19
C PHE A 245 20.67 -2.88 -1.31
N ILE A 246 20.17 -1.65 -1.42
CA ILE A 246 18.75 -1.34 -1.55
C ILE A 246 18.14 -1.88 -2.86
N PRO A 247 18.65 -1.58 -4.06
CA PRO A 247 18.12 -2.14 -5.29
C PRO A 247 18.35 -3.66 -5.36
N LEU A 248 19.47 -4.17 -4.83
CA LEU A 248 19.71 -5.61 -4.76
C LEU A 248 18.65 -6.32 -3.92
N SER A 249 18.31 -5.79 -2.74
CA SER A 249 17.22 -6.34 -1.91
C SER A 249 15.86 -6.19 -2.58
N MET A 250 15.61 -5.09 -3.31
CA MET A 250 14.40 -4.92 -4.11
C MET A 250 14.29 -5.98 -5.23
N PHE A 251 15.37 -6.27 -5.96
CA PHE A 251 15.38 -7.32 -6.98
C PHE A 251 15.17 -8.71 -6.38
N ILE A 252 15.77 -8.99 -5.23
CA ILE A 252 15.58 -10.25 -4.51
C ILE A 252 14.13 -10.38 -4.04
N ALA A 253 13.55 -9.34 -3.44
CA ALA A 253 12.17 -9.32 -2.99
C ALA A 253 11.18 -9.47 -4.15
N PHE A 254 11.41 -8.76 -5.27
CA PHE A 254 10.59 -8.86 -6.46
C PHE A 254 10.65 -10.27 -7.08
N GLY A 255 11.86 -10.83 -7.20
CA GLY A 255 12.06 -12.20 -7.67
C GLY A 255 11.38 -13.23 -6.75
N TYR A 256 11.46 -13.03 -5.44
CA TYR A 256 10.79 -13.86 -4.45
C TYR A 256 9.26 -13.81 -4.61
N VAL A 257 8.66 -12.61 -4.62
CA VAL A 257 7.20 -12.46 -4.76
C VAL A 257 6.70 -13.03 -6.08
N LEU A 258 7.38 -12.75 -7.20
CA LEU A 258 7.02 -13.33 -8.50
C LEU A 258 7.09 -14.85 -8.50
N ALA A 259 8.15 -15.43 -7.91
CA ALA A 259 8.26 -16.88 -7.79
C ALA A 259 7.11 -17.45 -6.96
N VAL A 260 6.79 -16.85 -5.82
CA VAL A 260 5.68 -17.28 -4.97
C VAL A 260 4.33 -17.21 -5.71
N SER A 261 4.03 -16.09 -6.36
CA SER A 261 2.77 -15.93 -7.10
C SER A 261 2.65 -16.88 -8.29
N ALA A 262 3.77 -17.14 -9.01
CA ALA A 262 3.78 -18.12 -10.10
C ALA A 262 3.52 -19.55 -9.59
N LEU A 263 4.07 -19.89 -8.42
CA LEU A 263 3.88 -21.20 -7.79
C LEU A 263 2.45 -21.38 -7.29
N ASP A 264 1.85 -20.37 -6.67
CA ASP A 264 0.45 -20.42 -6.23
C ASP A 264 -0.50 -20.59 -7.43
N ALA A 265 -0.20 -19.96 -8.56
CA ALA A 265 -0.95 -20.15 -9.81
C ALA A 265 -0.85 -21.61 -10.33
N MET A 266 0.32 -22.23 -10.26
CA MET A 266 0.51 -23.64 -10.66
C MET A 266 -0.26 -24.62 -9.76
N VAL A 267 -0.43 -24.32 -8.47
CA VAL A 267 -1.21 -25.15 -7.55
C VAL A 267 -2.70 -25.10 -7.89
N VAL A 268 -3.21 -23.94 -8.33
CA VAL A 268 -4.63 -23.75 -8.67
C VAL A 268 -4.99 -24.36 -10.03
N GLU A 269 -4.07 -24.37 -11.01
CA GLU A 269 -4.33 -24.89 -12.35
C GLU A 269 -4.12 -26.42 -12.50
N ALA A 270 -3.63 -27.13 -11.47
CA ALA A 270 -3.50 -28.58 -11.50
C ALA A 270 -4.90 -29.26 -11.34
N PRO A 271 -5.43 -29.96 -12.36
CA PRO A 271 -6.72 -30.64 -12.26
C PRO A 271 -6.63 -31.79 -11.23
N ILE A 272 -7.57 -31.87 -10.29
CA ILE A 272 -7.67 -32.89 -9.23
C ILE A 272 -8.10 -34.28 -9.79
N GLU A 273 -7.66 -34.66 -10.99
CA GLU A 273 -8.10 -35.92 -11.62
C GLU A 273 -7.10 -37.07 -11.52
N ASN A 274 -5.84 -36.84 -11.14
CA ASN A 274 -4.86 -37.92 -11.00
C ASN A 274 -4.16 -37.92 -9.63
N LEU A 275 -4.40 -38.98 -8.84
CA LEU A 275 -3.78 -39.24 -7.52
C LEU A 275 -2.23 -39.20 -7.57
N LEU A 276 -1.63 -39.49 -8.73
CA LEU A 276 -0.18 -39.44 -8.97
C LEU A 276 0.37 -38.00 -9.02
N GLN A 277 -0.44 -37.01 -9.43
CA GLN A 277 -0.06 -35.59 -9.46
C GLN A 277 -0.14 -34.95 -8.07
N CYS A 278 -1.03 -35.40 -7.18
CA CYS A 278 -1.07 -34.92 -5.79
C CYS A 278 0.24 -35.19 -5.04
N ALA A 279 0.90 -36.32 -5.31
CA ALA A 279 2.20 -36.65 -4.72
C ALA A 279 3.36 -35.81 -5.31
N ALA A 280 3.26 -35.37 -6.57
CA ALA A 280 4.22 -34.45 -7.17
C ALA A 280 3.98 -33.00 -6.71
N ALA A 281 2.71 -32.58 -6.62
CA ALA A 281 2.30 -31.27 -6.11
C ALA A 281 2.67 -31.06 -4.64
N SER A 282 2.51 -32.09 -3.79
CA SER A 282 2.94 -32.02 -2.38
C SER A 282 4.46 -32.00 -2.22
N ARG A 283 5.21 -32.67 -3.10
CA ARG A 283 6.69 -32.57 -3.15
C ARG A 283 7.15 -31.21 -3.64
N ILE A 284 6.47 -30.64 -4.63
CA ILE A 284 6.72 -29.28 -5.12
C ILE A 284 6.41 -28.28 -4.00
N GLN A 285 5.24 -28.35 -3.33
CA GLN A 285 4.94 -27.53 -2.16
C GLN A 285 6.00 -27.64 -1.08
N THR A 286 6.44 -28.85 -0.73
CA THR A 286 7.46 -29.06 0.30
C THR A 286 8.81 -28.45 -0.10
N ALA A 287 9.25 -28.66 -1.35
CA ALA A 287 10.45 -28.03 -1.90
C ALA A 287 10.34 -26.50 -1.90
N ILE A 288 9.16 -25.96 -2.23
CA ILE A 288 8.87 -24.52 -2.19
C ILE A 288 8.97 -24.00 -0.76
N TYR A 289 8.37 -24.68 0.23
CA TYR A 289 8.46 -24.25 1.63
C TYR A 289 9.90 -24.31 2.15
N VAL A 290 10.67 -25.34 1.78
CA VAL A 290 12.09 -25.45 2.14
C VAL A 290 12.92 -24.33 1.51
N VAL A 291 12.74 -24.04 0.21
CA VAL A 291 13.43 -22.94 -0.47
C VAL A 291 12.99 -21.59 0.09
N ARG A 292 11.70 -21.42 0.39
CA ARG A 292 11.14 -20.21 1.02
C ARG A 292 11.76 -19.96 2.39
N SER A 293 11.87 -20.99 3.22
CA SER A 293 12.51 -20.88 4.54
C SER A 293 14.01 -20.63 4.42
N LEU A 294 14.73 -21.32 3.54
CA LEU A 294 16.17 -21.14 3.38
C LEU A 294 16.53 -19.77 2.77
N ALA A 295 15.76 -19.30 1.78
CA ALA A 295 15.97 -17.98 1.20
C ALA A 295 15.62 -16.85 2.18
N GLY A 296 14.59 -17.03 3.02
CA GLY A 296 14.27 -16.09 4.10
C GLY A 296 15.27 -16.08 5.27
N ILE A 297 16.09 -17.13 5.42
CA ILE A 297 17.19 -17.20 6.41
C ILE A 297 18.48 -16.55 5.85
N LEU A 298 18.65 -16.55 4.53
CA LEU A 298 19.84 -16.03 3.84
C LEU A 298 19.71 -14.56 3.40
N ALA A 299 18.50 -14.02 3.37
CA ALA A 299 18.21 -12.59 3.18
C ALA A 299 18.28 -11.86 4.53
#